data_AF-A0A662FD51-F1
#
_entry.id   AF-A0A662FD51-F1
#
_cell.length_a   1.000
_cell.length_b   1.000
_cell.length_c   1.000
_cell.angle_alpha   90.00
_cell.angle_beta   90.00
_cell.angle_gamma   90.00
#
_symmetry.space_group_name_H-M   'P 1'
#
loop_
_entity.id
_entity.type
_entity.pdbx_description
1 polymer ?
#
loop_
_entity_poly.entity_id
_entity_poly.type
_entity_poly.pdbx_seq_one_letter_code
_entity_poly.pdbx_strand_id
1 'polypeptide(L)'
;MPRSPRQIYKKYRSQGATGLLLGALEHIVQQLDRTTHPLILKKYDSGDIVSYLDCLVHNSVVEYFRANEIPILILGEEGECSVANPEWILLIDEIEGSQNAINGLDYGINMAIAHYQPQIRGDELEAAVVCNLRDSRVFVSERGKGAYKIVNGKRCELSHKPTDVWEIPSPYAYTTTTEQVKRQVSLSRIFSARLGNQPRSIDATGTRLAGLADSDIRAYGDWRNVTKCWDVLPSALILREAGYRITDVFGFDFTAGILYDEHNPNYREHNGLNIRLGENFIAASPEEHELLIFGSAGKGSMRVLPMDCVWDIILTKTRHYPPQFIGCYFPCDLPLRDALNRFGEAVAFTLLAVIQDRRVAYGSLDPENIIKITKKIREHYLPMDSKFLPESKPVHLWAFDKTIVERKERHPREFGELQIEYGVKL
;
A
#
# COMPACT_ATOMS: atom_id res chain seq x y z
N MET A 1 -23.82 22.97 -3.08
CA MET A 1 -23.17 21.72 -3.49
C MET A 1 -22.70 21.86 -4.94
N PRO A 2 -21.48 21.43 -5.28
CA PRO A 2 -21.08 21.30 -6.68
C PRO A 2 -22.12 20.46 -7.42
N ARG A 3 -22.41 20.79 -8.68
CA ARG A 3 -23.35 20.00 -9.48
C ARG A 3 -22.81 18.58 -9.56
N SER A 4 -23.58 17.64 -9.04
CA SER A 4 -23.25 16.23 -9.13
C SER A 4 -23.04 15.78 -10.59
N PRO A 5 -22.38 14.63 -10.82
CA PRO A 5 -22.13 14.04 -12.14
C PRO A 5 -23.39 13.68 -12.96
N ARG A 6 -24.27 14.64 -13.28
CA ARG A 6 -25.62 14.40 -13.80
C ARG A 6 -25.72 13.73 -15.17
N GLN A 7 -24.63 13.38 -15.86
CA GLN A 7 -24.68 12.75 -17.20
C GLN A 7 -23.31 12.32 -17.77
N ILE A 8 -22.36 11.91 -16.92
CA ILE A 8 -20.94 11.99 -17.29
C ILE A 8 -20.39 10.75 -18.02
N TYR A 9 -21.01 9.56 -17.88
CA TYR A 9 -20.34 8.30 -18.28
C TYR A 9 -20.99 7.52 -19.42
N LYS A 10 -22.20 7.86 -19.86
CA LYS A 10 -22.91 7.12 -20.92
C LYS A 10 -22.10 6.89 -22.20
N LYS A 11 -21.19 7.80 -22.56
CA LYS A 11 -20.30 7.69 -23.72
C LYS A 11 -19.08 6.76 -23.53
N TYR A 12 -18.78 6.39 -22.29
CA TYR A 12 -17.68 5.48 -21.92
C TYR A 12 -18.17 4.06 -21.59
N ARG A 13 -19.46 3.77 -21.80
CA ARG A 13 -20.01 2.40 -21.81
C ARG A 13 -19.45 1.62 -23.00
N SER A 14 -18.18 1.26 -22.89
CA SER A 14 -17.54 0.27 -23.75
C SER A 14 -17.84 -1.13 -23.21
N GLN A 15 -17.69 -2.16 -24.05
CA GLN A 15 -17.65 -3.54 -23.57
C GLN A 15 -16.34 -3.75 -22.78
N GLY A 16 -16.40 -4.45 -21.65
CA GLY A 16 -15.23 -4.80 -20.83
C GLY A 16 -15.24 -4.21 -19.41
N ALA A 17 -14.17 -4.48 -18.65
CA ALA A 17 -14.03 -4.21 -17.22
C ALA A 17 -14.29 -2.73 -16.85
N THR A 18 -13.66 -1.78 -17.55
CA THR A 18 -13.86 -0.34 -17.30
C THR A 18 -15.29 0.13 -17.56
N GLY A 19 -15.94 -0.42 -18.59
CA GLY A 19 -17.33 -0.10 -18.91
C GLY A 19 -18.30 -0.54 -17.82
N LEU A 20 -18.06 -1.71 -17.21
CA LEU A 20 -18.83 -2.22 -16.07
C LEU A 20 -18.71 -1.27 -14.87
N LEU A 21 -17.49 -0.89 -14.49
CA LEU A 21 -17.26 0.01 -13.36
C LEU A 21 -17.86 1.40 -13.56
N LEU A 22 -17.69 2.00 -14.75
CA LEU A 22 -18.23 3.32 -15.04
C LEU A 22 -19.77 3.31 -15.14
N GLY A 23 -20.36 2.22 -15.62
CA GLY A 23 -21.81 2.02 -15.63
C GLY A 23 -22.38 1.90 -14.22
N ALA A 24 -21.72 1.13 -13.35
CA ALA A 24 -22.09 1.01 -11.95
C ALA A 24 -21.97 2.37 -11.23
N LEU A 25 -20.83 3.07 -11.38
CA LEU A 25 -20.64 4.40 -10.77
C LEU A 25 -21.70 5.40 -11.22
N GLU A 26 -22.05 5.41 -12.51
CA GLU A 26 -23.10 6.27 -13.05
C GLU A 26 -24.43 6.03 -12.35
N HIS A 27 -24.80 4.76 -12.15
CA HIS A 27 -26.03 4.40 -11.45
C HIS A 27 -26.00 4.81 -9.98
N ILE A 28 -24.90 4.53 -9.27
CA ILE A 28 -24.70 4.92 -7.86
C ILE A 28 -24.89 6.43 -7.68
N VAL A 29 -24.19 7.23 -8.48
CA VAL A 29 -24.24 8.70 -8.36
C VAL A 29 -25.65 9.23 -8.63
N GLN A 30 -26.40 8.64 -9.56
CA GLN A 30 -27.80 9.01 -9.80
C GLN A 30 -28.70 8.77 -8.58
N GLN A 31 -28.42 7.73 -7.78
CA GLN A 31 -29.18 7.46 -6.55
C GLN A 31 -28.75 8.38 -5.40
N LEU A 32 -27.45 8.64 -5.26
CA LEU A 32 -26.91 9.59 -4.27
C LEU A 32 -27.52 11.00 -4.47
N ASP A 33 -27.67 11.45 -5.71
CA ASP A 33 -28.26 12.75 -6.06
C ASP A 33 -29.72 12.95 -5.63
N ARG A 34 -30.44 11.84 -5.42
CA ARG A 34 -31.84 11.85 -4.97
C ARG A 34 -31.96 11.92 -3.45
N THR A 35 -30.84 11.80 -2.75
CA THR A 35 -30.78 11.70 -1.29
C THR A 35 -30.38 13.04 -0.70
N THR A 36 -31.06 13.47 0.37
CA THR A 36 -30.85 14.81 0.91
C THR A 36 -29.87 14.88 2.08
N HIS A 37 -29.66 13.81 2.88
CA HIS A 37 -28.78 13.85 4.07
C HIS A 37 -28.06 12.51 4.35
N PRO A 38 -26.77 12.51 4.74
CA PRO A 38 -26.08 11.32 5.25
C PRO A 38 -26.51 11.04 6.69
N LEU A 39 -27.50 10.16 6.86
CA LEU A 39 -27.93 9.70 8.19
C LEU A 39 -26.91 8.70 8.74
N ILE A 40 -26.47 8.87 9.99
CA ILE A 40 -25.63 7.87 10.69
C ILE A 40 -26.53 6.70 11.10
N LEU A 41 -26.18 5.49 10.70
CA LEU A 41 -26.89 4.25 11.06
C LEU A 41 -26.20 3.51 12.21
N LYS A 42 -24.87 3.46 12.20
CA LYS A 42 -24.06 2.81 13.25
C LYS A 42 -22.84 3.66 13.59
N LYS A 43 -22.36 3.51 14.83
CA LYS A 43 -21.11 4.07 15.31
C LYS A 43 -20.37 3.02 16.14
N TYR A 44 -19.09 2.85 15.88
CA TYR A 44 -18.21 1.91 16.56
C TYR A 44 -17.32 2.64 17.57
N ASP A 45 -16.82 1.92 18.57
CA ASP A 45 -15.90 2.46 19.59
C ASP A 45 -14.56 2.91 18.98
N SER A 46 -14.19 2.39 17.80
CA SER A 46 -13.04 2.84 17.01
C SER A 46 -13.19 4.28 16.48
N GLY A 47 -14.41 4.81 16.46
CA GLY A 47 -14.74 6.07 15.78
C GLY A 47 -15.35 5.88 14.40
N ASP A 48 -15.32 4.65 13.84
CA ASP A 48 -15.96 4.34 12.56
C ASP A 48 -17.46 4.51 12.62
N ILE A 49 -18.04 4.84 11.49
CA ILE A 49 -19.47 4.99 11.33
C ILE A 49 -19.92 4.31 10.05
N VAL A 50 -21.13 3.77 10.07
CA VAL A 50 -21.84 3.36 8.86
C VAL A 50 -22.98 4.35 8.68
N SER A 51 -23.06 4.94 7.50
CA SER A 51 -24.11 5.88 7.14
C SER A 51 -25.12 5.25 6.18
N TYR A 52 -26.23 5.94 5.96
CA TYR A 52 -27.20 5.57 4.93
C TYR A 52 -26.59 5.60 3.52
N LEU A 53 -25.53 6.39 3.31
CA LEU A 53 -24.84 6.44 2.02
C LEU A 53 -24.17 5.11 1.69
N ASP A 54 -23.52 4.46 2.66
CA ASP A 54 -22.86 3.16 2.48
C ASP A 54 -23.87 2.12 1.98
N CYS A 55 -25.00 1.98 2.68
CA CYS A 55 -26.08 1.07 2.27
C CYS A 55 -26.69 1.46 0.91
N LEU A 56 -26.82 2.75 0.61
CA LEU A 56 -27.37 3.21 -0.66
C LEU A 56 -26.44 2.86 -1.82
N VAL A 57 -25.13 3.06 -1.66
CA VAL A 57 -24.12 2.68 -2.66
C VAL A 57 -24.13 1.17 -2.86
N HIS A 58 -24.09 0.37 -1.79
CA HIS A 58 -24.14 -1.09 -1.85
C HIS A 58 -25.37 -1.58 -2.64
N ASN A 59 -26.56 -1.11 -2.28
CA ASN A 59 -27.80 -1.51 -2.95
C ASN A 59 -27.84 -1.07 -4.41
N SER A 60 -27.32 0.13 -4.72
CA SER A 60 -27.26 0.64 -6.09
C SER A 60 -26.35 -0.22 -6.97
N VAL A 61 -25.22 -0.68 -6.43
CA VAL A 61 -24.30 -1.59 -7.12
C VAL A 61 -25.00 -2.93 -7.41
N VAL A 62 -25.62 -3.53 -6.40
CA VAL A 62 -26.36 -4.79 -6.53
C VAL A 62 -27.50 -4.66 -7.55
N GLU A 63 -28.27 -3.56 -7.50
CA GLU A 63 -29.33 -3.25 -8.46
C GLU A 63 -28.80 -3.15 -9.88
N TYR A 64 -27.70 -2.42 -10.08
CA TYR A 64 -27.07 -2.24 -11.39
C TYR A 64 -26.68 -3.58 -12.01
N PHE A 65 -25.92 -4.42 -11.29
CA PHE A 65 -25.45 -5.69 -11.84
C PHE A 65 -26.60 -6.68 -12.06
N ARG A 66 -27.59 -6.71 -11.16
CA ARG A 66 -28.79 -7.55 -11.32
C ARG A 66 -29.64 -7.14 -12.52
N ALA A 67 -29.89 -5.84 -12.70
CA ALA A 67 -30.74 -5.32 -13.77
C ALA A 67 -30.11 -5.47 -15.17
N ASN A 68 -28.78 -5.55 -15.24
CA ASN A 68 -28.05 -5.79 -16.49
C ASN A 68 -27.65 -7.26 -16.67
N GLU A 69 -28.12 -8.17 -15.80
CA GLU A 69 -27.85 -9.62 -15.86
C GLU A 69 -26.36 -9.96 -15.91
N ILE A 70 -25.52 -9.19 -15.20
CA ILE A 70 -24.08 -9.40 -15.14
C ILE A 70 -23.76 -10.26 -13.91
N PRO A 71 -23.24 -11.49 -14.09
CA PRO A 71 -22.91 -12.37 -12.97
C PRO A 71 -21.63 -11.90 -12.27
N ILE A 72 -21.72 -11.59 -10.98
CA ILE A 72 -20.62 -10.95 -10.24
C ILE A 72 -20.65 -11.28 -8.74
N LEU A 73 -19.48 -11.41 -8.15
CA LEU A 73 -19.28 -11.42 -6.70
C LEU A 73 -18.84 -10.03 -6.25
N ILE A 74 -19.61 -9.41 -5.37
CA ILE A 74 -19.31 -8.09 -4.80
C ILE A 74 -18.70 -8.30 -3.42
N LEU A 75 -17.52 -7.72 -3.20
CA LEU A 75 -16.76 -7.76 -1.96
C LEU A 75 -16.49 -6.33 -1.52
N GLY A 76 -17.10 -5.90 -0.41
CA GLY A 76 -16.87 -4.56 0.13
C GLY A 76 -17.02 -4.48 1.65
N GLU A 77 -17.00 -3.26 2.16
CA GLU A 77 -17.05 -2.99 3.60
C GLU A 77 -18.39 -3.42 4.20
N GLU A 78 -19.49 -3.23 3.46
CA GLU A 78 -20.83 -3.68 3.87
C GLU A 78 -21.05 -5.20 3.72
N GLY A 79 -20.05 -5.92 3.19
CA GLY A 79 -20.00 -7.38 3.14
C GLY A 79 -19.96 -7.96 1.73
N GLU A 80 -20.27 -9.26 1.65
CA GLU A 80 -20.25 -10.04 0.42
C GLU A 80 -21.65 -10.21 -0.16
N CYS A 81 -21.80 -10.01 -1.47
CA CYS A 81 -23.05 -10.26 -2.19
C CYS A 81 -22.77 -10.88 -3.57
N SER A 82 -23.34 -12.06 -3.84
CA SER A 82 -23.27 -12.68 -5.17
C SER A 82 -24.52 -12.39 -5.99
N VAL A 83 -24.33 -11.96 -7.23
CA VAL A 83 -25.37 -11.84 -8.25
C VAL A 83 -25.16 -12.98 -9.24
N ALA A 84 -26.06 -13.96 -9.24
CA ALA A 84 -25.95 -15.19 -10.03
C ALA A 84 -24.63 -15.96 -9.77
N ASN A 85 -24.20 -16.78 -10.74
CA ASN A 85 -22.93 -17.50 -10.67
C ASN A 85 -21.80 -16.60 -11.19
N PRO A 86 -20.86 -16.14 -10.35
CA PRO A 86 -19.99 -15.02 -10.67
C PRO A 86 -19.03 -15.31 -11.83
N GLU A 87 -18.99 -14.39 -12.80
CA GLU A 87 -17.95 -14.34 -13.85
C GLU A 87 -16.92 -13.23 -13.56
N TRP A 88 -17.29 -12.30 -12.68
CA TRP A 88 -16.47 -11.19 -12.22
C TRP A 88 -16.41 -11.15 -10.69
N ILE A 89 -15.37 -10.52 -10.15
CA ILE A 89 -15.30 -10.04 -8.76
C ILE A 89 -15.19 -8.52 -8.80
N LEU A 90 -16.06 -7.84 -8.06
CA LEU A 90 -15.98 -6.42 -7.74
C LEU A 90 -15.46 -6.26 -6.32
N LEU A 91 -14.36 -5.54 -6.19
CA LEU A 91 -13.89 -4.97 -4.94
C LEU A 91 -14.46 -3.55 -4.80
N ILE A 92 -15.10 -3.23 -3.68
CA ILE A 92 -15.68 -1.90 -3.45
C ILE A 92 -15.50 -1.39 -2.02
N ASP A 93 -15.15 -0.11 -1.90
CA ASP A 93 -15.42 0.70 -0.70
C ASP A 93 -16.60 1.60 -1.05
N GLU A 94 -17.73 1.36 -0.39
CA GLU A 94 -18.99 2.05 -0.66
C GLU A 94 -18.89 3.56 -0.39
N ILE A 95 -18.32 3.97 0.73
CA ILE A 95 -18.06 5.37 1.08
C ILE A 95 -16.75 5.45 1.87
N GLU A 96 -15.68 5.70 1.13
CA GLU A 96 -14.39 5.95 1.76
C GLU A 96 -14.45 7.28 2.51
N GLY A 97 -14.15 7.23 3.82
CA GLY A 97 -14.19 8.40 4.67
C GLY A 97 -15.63 8.79 5.02
N SER A 98 -16.45 7.85 5.47
CA SER A 98 -17.82 8.12 5.95
C SER A 98 -17.92 9.27 6.96
N GLN A 99 -16.94 9.42 7.86
CA GLN A 99 -16.86 10.59 8.75
C GLN A 99 -16.60 11.90 7.98
N ASN A 100 -15.78 11.88 6.93
CA ASN A 100 -15.55 13.04 6.05
C ASN A 100 -16.81 13.40 5.27
N ALA A 101 -17.57 12.40 4.78
CA ALA A 101 -18.81 12.59 4.05
C ALA A 101 -19.84 13.39 4.86
N ILE A 102 -19.99 13.06 6.14
CA ILE A 102 -20.91 13.78 7.06
C ILE A 102 -20.47 15.22 7.31
N ASN A 103 -19.16 15.47 7.31
CA ASN A 103 -18.60 16.79 7.60
C ASN A 103 -18.29 17.63 6.34
N GLY A 104 -18.61 17.13 5.14
CA GLY A 104 -18.34 17.82 3.88
C GLY A 104 -16.85 17.96 3.52
N LEU A 105 -16.02 17.05 4.04
CA LEU A 105 -14.59 16.91 3.69
C LEU A 105 -14.44 15.98 2.48
N ASP A 106 -13.21 15.59 2.10
CA ASP A 106 -13.00 14.69 0.96
C ASP A 106 -13.42 13.25 1.31
N TYR A 107 -14.27 12.67 0.47
CA TYR A 107 -14.78 11.30 0.57
C TYR A 107 -15.04 10.76 -0.83
N GLY A 108 -15.11 9.44 -0.98
CA GLY A 108 -15.18 8.84 -2.30
C GLY A 108 -15.78 7.45 -2.34
N ILE A 109 -15.72 6.85 -3.53
CA ILE A 109 -16.08 5.46 -3.80
C ILE A 109 -14.89 4.84 -4.51
N ASN A 110 -14.40 3.72 -4.00
CA ASN A 110 -13.28 2.98 -4.59
C ASN A 110 -13.81 1.69 -5.18
N MET A 111 -13.52 1.41 -6.45
CA MET A 111 -13.97 0.19 -7.12
C MET A 111 -12.86 -0.41 -7.97
N ALA A 112 -12.68 -1.72 -7.92
CA ALA A 112 -11.85 -2.46 -8.86
C ALA A 112 -12.51 -3.78 -9.24
N ILE A 113 -12.23 -4.27 -10.45
CA ILE A 113 -12.87 -5.48 -10.98
C ILE A 113 -11.84 -6.44 -11.56
N ALA A 114 -12.06 -7.74 -11.37
CA ALA A 114 -11.28 -8.82 -11.96
C ALA A 114 -12.21 -9.93 -12.48
N HIS A 115 -11.71 -10.76 -13.40
CA HIS A 115 -12.39 -12.00 -13.74
C HIS A 115 -12.45 -12.93 -12.53
N TYR A 116 -13.58 -13.59 -12.32
CA TYR A 116 -13.75 -14.53 -11.21
C TYR A 116 -12.81 -15.73 -11.34
N GLN A 117 -12.09 -16.01 -10.26
CA GLN A 117 -11.29 -17.22 -10.08
C GLN A 117 -11.44 -17.72 -8.63
N PRO A 118 -11.24 -19.02 -8.37
CA PRO A 118 -11.25 -19.59 -7.01
C PRO A 118 -10.29 -18.87 -6.06
N GLN A 119 -9.18 -18.38 -6.59
CA GLN A 119 -8.21 -17.57 -5.87
C GLN A 119 -7.83 -16.37 -6.75
N ILE A 120 -7.93 -15.16 -6.20
CA ILE A 120 -7.56 -13.92 -6.89
C ILE A 120 -6.49 -13.19 -6.07
N ARG A 121 -5.50 -12.62 -6.75
CA ARG A 121 -4.50 -11.70 -6.19
C ARG A 121 -4.81 -10.25 -6.61
N GLY A 122 -4.35 -9.29 -5.82
CA GLY A 122 -4.62 -7.86 -6.10
C GLY A 122 -4.00 -7.36 -7.42
N ASP A 123 -2.95 -8.02 -7.94
CA ASP A 123 -2.33 -7.71 -9.23
C ASP A 123 -3.07 -8.32 -10.44
N GLU A 124 -4.14 -9.07 -10.20
CA GLU A 124 -5.05 -9.61 -11.23
C GLU A 124 -6.26 -8.70 -11.52
N LEU A 125 -6.35 -7.55 -10.85
CA LEU A 125 -7.37 -6.54 -11.15
C LEU A 125 -7.22 -6.02 -12.60
N GLU A 126 -8.33 -5.99 -13.34
CA GLU A 126 -8.37 -5.59 -14.75
C GLU A 126 -8.65 -4.10 -14.93
N ALA A 127 -9.51 -3.53 -14.10
CA ALA A 127 -9.83 -2.11 -14.13
C ALA A 127 -10.11 -1.57 -12.74
N ALA A 128 -9.89 -0.27 -12.55
CA ALA A 128 -10.21 0.44 -11.32
C ALA A 128 -10.81 1.81 -11.60
N VAL A 129 -11.71 2.22 -10.71
CA VAL A 129 -12.39 3.51 -10.69
C VAL A 129 -12.39 4.04 -9.27
N VAL A 130 -11.87 5.25 -9.07
CA VAL A 130 -11.91 5.96 -7.80
C VAL A 130 -12.57 7.30 -8.02
N CYS A 131 -13.68 7.55 -7.32
CA CYS A 131 -14.49 8.75 -7.46
C CYS A 131 -14.40 9.61 -6.21
N ASN A 132 -13.77 10.79 -6.30
CA ASN A 132 -13.90 11.80 -5.26
C ASN A 132 -15.27 12.48 -5.41
N LEU A 133 -16.18 12.22 -4.48
CA LEU A 133 -17.55 12.74 -4.55
C LEU A 133 -17.63 14.24 -4.21
N ARG A 134 -16.64 14.78 -3.47
CA ARG A 134 -16.59 16.20 -3.11
C ARG A 134 -16.31 17.11 -4.30
N ASP A 135 -15.39 16.72 -5.19
CA ASP A 135 -15.02 17.52 -6.36
C ASP A 135 -15.45 16.90 -7.71
N SER A 136 -16.10 15.73 -7.67
CA SER A 136 -16.61 15.00 -8.83
C SER A 136 -15.52 14.56 -9.82
N ARG A 137 -14.26 14.45 -9.38
CA ARG A 137 -13.18 13.83 -10.18
C ARG A 137 -13.27 12.32 -10.09
N VAL A 138 -13.15 11.66 -11.24
CA VAL A 138 -13.11 10.20 -11.32
C VAL A 138 -11.83 9.76 -11.97
N PHE A 139 -10.99 9.05 -11.22
CA PHE A 139 -9.78 8.42 -11.71
C PHE A 139 -10.12 7.05 -12.24
N VAL A 140 -9.57 6.70 -13.39
CA VAL A 140 -9.88 5.47 -14.13
C VAL A 140 -8.58 4.87 -14.64
N SER A 141 -8.46 3.56 -14.52
CA SER A 141 -7.38 2.79 -15.14
C SER A 141 -7.89 1.45 -15.65
N GLU A 142 -7.17 0.91 -16.62
CA GLU A 142 -7.34 -0.47 -17.09
C GLU A 142 -5.95 -1.05 -17.30
N ARG A 143 -5.75 -2.29 -16.86
CA ARG A 143 -4.46 -2.96 -16.84
C ARG A 143 -3.81 -2.95 -18.23
N GLY A 144 -2.60 -2.39 -18.31
CA GLY A 144 -1.83 -2.24 -19.54
C GLY A 144 -2.33 -1.15 -20.51
N LYS A 145 -3.31 -0.33 -20.13
CA LYS A 145 -3.87 0.74 -20.98
C LYS A 145 -3.66 2.14 -20.44
N GLY A 146 -2.99 2.27 -19.29
CA GLY A 146 -2.73 3.54 -18.63
C GLY A 146 -3.92 4.05 -17.81
N ALA A 147 -3.68 5.17 -17.13
CA ALA A 147 -4.66 5.85 -16.29
C ALA A 147 -5.07 7.21 -16.86
N TYR A 148 -6.27 7.65 -16.52
CA TYR A 148 -6.79 8.97 -16.87
C TYR A 148 -7.78 9.44 -15.80
N LYS A 149 -8.22 10.69 -15.89
CA LYS A 149 -9.31 11.19 -15.06
C LYS A 149 -10.48 11.69 -15.89
N ILE A 150 -11.67 11.67 -15.32
CA ILE A 150 -12.87 12.27 -15.87
C ILE A 150 -13.25 13.44 -14.97
N VAL A 151 -13.37 14.62 -15.57
CA VAL A 151 -13.79 15.84 -14.89
C VAL A 151 -14.92 16.46 -15.72
N ASN A 152 -16.07 16.75 -15.09
CA ASN A 152 -17.21 17.40 -15.76
C ASN A 152 -17.64 16.74 -17.10
N GLY A 153 -17.70 15.41 -17.18
CA GLY A 153 -18.13 14.73 -18.42
C GLY A 153 -17.00 14.39 -19.39
N LYS A 154 -15.78 14.85 -19.12
CA LYS A 154 -14.70 14.85 -20.10
C LYS A 154 -13.50 14.09 -19.56
N ARG A 155 -12.99 13.16 -20.38
CA ARG A 155 -11.73 12.46 -20.16
C ARG A 155 -10.63 13.49 -20.34
N CYS A 156 -9.78 13.56 -19.34
CA CYS A 156 -8.64 14.43 -19.24
C CYS A 156 -7.42 13.58 -18.91
N GLU A 157 -6.26 14.02 -19.37
CA GLU A 157 -4.98 13.47 -18.91
C GLU A 157 -4.76 13.80 -17.43
N LEU A 158 -3.96 12.95 -16.78
CA LEU A 158 -3.47 13.22 -15.44
C LEU A 158 -2.47 14.38 -15.49
N SER A 159 -2.43 15.16 -14.41
CA SER A 159 -1.49 16.27 -14.26
C SER A 159 -0.15 15.75 -13.75
N HIS A 160 0.93 16.30 -14.31
CA HIS A 160 2.32 16.03 -13.90
C HIS A 160 2.99 17.27 -13.27
N LYS A 161 2.18 18.20 -12.75
CA LYS A 161 2.69 19.42 -12.11
C LYS A 161 3.31 19.07 -10.75
N PRO A 162 4.59 19.40 -10.50
CA PRO A 162 5.21 19.16 -9.21
C PRO A 162 4.44 19.81 -8.07
N THR A 163 4.40 19.14 -6.92
CA THR A 163 3.82 19.62 -5.68
C THR A 163 4.74 19.26 -4.52
N ASP A 164 4.77 20.09 -3.49
CA ASP A 164 5.51 19.81 -2.25
C ASP A 164 4.63 19.21 -1.15
N VAL A 165 3.35 18.99 -1.45
CA VAL A 165 2.36 18.43 -0.51
C VAL A 165 2.54 16.92 -0.44
N TRP A 166 2.64 16.40 0.77
CA TRP A 166 2.70 14.97 1.02
C TRP A 166 1.86 14.63 2.25
N GLU A 167 1.43 13.37 2.32
CA GLU A 167 0.44 12.95 3.28
C GLU A 167 0.83 11.71 4.05
N ILE A 168 0.43 11.72 5.31
CA ILE A 168 0.41 10.58 6.22
C ILE A 168 -0.91 10.65 7.00
N PRO A 169 -1.59 9.53 7.23
CA PRO A 169 -2.70 9.49 8.17
C PRO A 169 -2.27 9.90 9.59
N SER A 170 -3.25 10.29 10.39
CA SER A 170 -3.02 10.59 11.80
C SER A 170 -2.42 9.37 12.52
N PRO A 171 -1.29 9.52 13.24
CA PRO A 171 -0.66 8.41 13.96
C PRO A 171 -1.45 7.97 15.22
N TYR A 172 -2.59 8.61 15.47
CA TYR A 172 -3.54 8.29 16.55
C TYR A 172 -4.80 7.59 16.02
N ALA A 173 -5.00 7.55 14.70
CA ALA A 173 -6.14 6.88 14.10
C ALA A 173 -5.93 5.36 14.19
N TYR A 174 -6.96 4.64 14.64
CA TYR A 174 -7.00 3.17 14.66
C TYR A 174 -5.90 2.49 15.50
N THR A 175 -5.23 3.22 16.40
CA THR A 175 -4.17 2.67 17.24
C THR A 175 -4.72 2.08 18.53
N THR A 176 -4.33 0.84 18.84
CA THR A 176 -4.78 0.15 20.07
C THR A 176 -3.72 0.13 21.16
N THR A 177 -2.46 0.47 20.83
CA THR A 177 -1.34 0.44 21.78
C THR A 177 -0.40 1.64 21.65
N THR A 178 0.23 2.01 22.76
CA THR A 178 1.27 3.06 22.81
C THR A 178 2.46 2.75 21.91
N GLU A 179 2.84 1.48 21.76
CA GLU A 179 3.97 1.08 20.91
C GLU A 179 3.67 1.29 19.42
N GLN A 180 2.44 1.00 18.97
CA GLN A 180 2.01 1.33 17.60
C GLN A 180 2.09 2.83 17.33
N VAL A 181 1.57 3.67 18.24
CA VAL A 181 1.66 5.14 18.11
C VAL A 181 3.12 5.59 18.01
N LYS A 182 4.01 5.09 18.88
CA LYS A 182 5.43 5.44 18.82
C LYS A 182 6.07 5.05 17.49
N ARG A 183 5.70 3.88 16.94
CA ARG A 183 6.17 3.41 15.62
C ARG A 183 5.72 4.35 14.52
N GLN A 184 4.42 4.63 14.47
CA GLN A 184 3.82 5.52 13.48
C GLN A 184 4.42 6.91 13.51
N VAL A 185 4.57 7.52 14.70
CA VAL A 185 5.22 8.82 14.87
C VAL A 185 6.66 8.81 14.37
N SER A 186 7.41 7.73 14.64
CA SER A 186 8.82 7.65 14.25
C SER A 186 8.99 7.50 12.74
N LEU A 187 8.21 6.60 12.12
CA LEU A 187 8.17 6.45 10.66
C LEU A 187 7.75 7.76 9.99
N SER A 188 6.73 8.42 10.52
CA SER A 188 6.28 9.74 10.07
C SER A 188 7.39 10.79 10.12
N ARG A 189 8.20 10.82 11.20
CA ARG A 189 9.34 11.75 11.31
C ARG A 189 10.45 11.46 10.30
N ILE A 190 10.74 10.18 10.03
CA ILE A 190 11.73 9.79 9.02
C ILE A 190 11.23 10.20 7.62
N PHE A 191 9.96 9.92 7.34
CA PHE A 191 9.30 10.32 6.10
C PHE A 191 9.33 11.84 5.91
N SER A 192 8.96 12.61 6.95
CA SER A 192 9.10 14.08 6.97
C SER A 192 10.52 14.55 6.70
N ALA A 193 11.53 13.91 7.30
CA ALA A 193 12.91 14.33 7.15
C ALA A 193 13.44 14.12 5.71
N ARG A 194 12.90 13.12 5.00
CA ARG A 194 13.26 12.83 3.60
C ARG A 194 12.60 13.77 2.61
N LEU A 195 11.38 14.19 2.92
CA LEU A 195 10.55 15.03 2.06
C LEU A 195 10.75 16.53 2.36
N GLY A 196 11.01 16.89 3.61
CA GLY A 196 10.87 18.27 4.08
C GLY A 196 9.40 18.70 4.13
N ASN A 197 9.13 19.95 4.54
CA ASN A 197 7.79 20.50 4.76
C ASN A 197 6.95 19.72 5.81
N GLN A 198 5.80 20.28 6.18
CA GLN A 198 4.88 19.66 7.14
C GLN A 198 3.91 18.71 6.41
N PRO A 199 3.60 17.53 6.99
CA PRO A 199 2.58 16.63 6.44
C PRO A 199 1.22 17.31 6.31
N ARG A 200 0.40 16.78 5.43
CA ARG A 200 -1.06 16.88 5.53
C ARG A 200 -1.62 15.50 5.93
N SER A 201 -2.86 15.50 6.40
CA SER A 201 -3.58 14.29 6.80
C SER A 201 -5.03 14.47 6.38
N ILE A 202 -5.42 13.80 5.31
CA ILE A 202 -6.82 13.68 4.88
C ILE A 202 -7.15 12.20 4.94
N ASP A 203 -8.11 11.83 5.80
CA ASP A 203 -8.42 10.43 6.09
C ASP A 203 -9.37 9.85 5.02
N ALA A 204 -8.83 9.64 3.83
CA ALA A 204 -9.48 9.05 2.66
C ALA A 204 -8.39 8.45 1.74
N THR A 205 -7.69 7.45 2.26
CA THR A 205 -6.53 6.75 1.65
C THR A 205 -6.61 6.55 0.13
N GLY A 206 -7.59 5.81 -0.38
CA GLY A 206 -7.83 5.53 -1.79
C GLY A 206 -8.00 6.79 -2.62
N THR A 207 -8.83 7.71 -2.17
CA THR A 207 -9.05 9.00 -2.83
C THR A 207 -7.76 9.83 -2.89
N ARG A 208 -6.95 9.84 -1.82
CA ARG A 208 -5.67 10.54 -1.78
C ARG A 208 -4.60 9.87 -2.65
N LEU A 209 -4.57 8.55 -2.68
CA LEU A 209 -3.70 7.77 -3.58
C LEU A 209 -4.06 7.97 -5.06
N ALA A 210 -5.34 8.07 -5.40
CA ALA A 210 -5.74 8.41 -6.76
C ALA A 210 -5.34 9.86 -7.11
N GLY A 211 -5.43 10.79 -6.16
CA GLY A 211 -4.93 12.16 -6.29
C GLY A 211 -3.42 12.26 -6.49
N LEU A 212 -2.62 11.35 -5.92
CA LEU A 212 -1.17 11.24 -6.18
C LEU A 212 -0.89 11.02 -7.68
N ALA A 213 -1.69 10.20 -8.37
CA ALA A 213 -1.56 9.99 -9.82
C ALA A 213 -1.79 11.29 -10.63
N ASP A 214 -2.48 12.27 -10.06
CA ASP A 214 -2.78 13.59 -10.64
C ASP A 214 -1.89 14.72 -10.08
N SER A 215 -0.88 14.36 -9.29
CA SER A 215 0.02 15.28 -8.59
C SER A 215 -0.68 16.25 -7.62
N ASP A 216 -1.81 15.86 -7.02
CA ASP A 216 -2.39 16.59 -5.87
C ASP A 216 -1.45 16.55 -4.66
N ILE A 217 -0.75 15.43 -4.51
CA ILE A 217 0.32 15.17 -3.54
C ILE A 217 1.50 14.53 -4.28
N ARG A 218 2.70 14.63 -3.72
CA ARG A 218 3.92 14.00 -4.25
C ARG A 218 4.18 12.62 -3.69
N ALA A 219 3.72 12.37 -2.46
CA ALA A 219 3.95 11.13 -1.76
C ALA A 219 2.89 10.88 -0.69
N TYR A 220 2.62 9.61 -0.44
CA TYR A 220 1.71 9.13 0.59
C TYR A 220 2.40 8.01 1.39
N GLY A 221 2.26 8.02 2.70
CA GLY A 221 2.74 6.95 3.57
C GLY A 221 1.69 6.55 4.59
N ASP A 222 1.45 5.25 4.77
CA ASP A 222 0.56 4.73 5.80
C ASP A 222 1.32 3.75 6.69
N TRP A 223 1.25 3.94 8.00
CA TRP A 223 1.90 3.07 8.98
C TRP A 223 0.92 2.49 10.00
N ARG A 224 -0.38 2.59 9.71
CA ARG A 224 -1.42 2.20 10.66
C ARG A 224 -1.59 0.68 10.74
N ASN A 225 -1.21 -0.04 9.69
CA ASN A 225 -1.35 -1.49 9.59
C ASN A 225 -2.81 -1.98 9.73
N VAL A 226 -3.77 -1.19 9.24
CA VAL A 226 -5.22 -1.44 9.37
C VAL A 226 -6.00 -1.19 8.07
N THR A 227 -5.32 -0.69 7.04
CA THR A 227 -5.96 -0.26 5.79
C THR A 227 -6.56 -1.46 5.07
N LYS A 228 -7.77 -1.34 4.55
CA LYS A 228 -8.43 -2.45 3.86
C LYS A 228 -7.99 -2.48 2.41
N CYS A 229 -8.12 -3.66 1.80
CA CYS A 229 -7.72 -3.84 0.41
C CYS A 229 -8.58 -2.99 -0.54
N TRP A 230 -9.87 -2.77 -0.25
CA TRP A 230 -10.77 -1.93 -1.05
C TRP A 230 -10.39 -0.45 -0.99
N ASP A 231 -9.75 0.00 0.10
CA ASP A 231 -9.22 1.37 0.20
C ASP A 231 -7.99 1.57 -0.69
N VAL A 232 -7.17 0.52 -0.89
CA VAL A 232 -5.83 0.68 -1.49
C VAL A 232 -5.75 0.14 -2.91
N LEU A 233 -6.27 -1.06 -3.18
CA LEU A 233 -6.04 -1.76 -4.43
C LEU A 233 -6.60 -1.05 -5.68
N PRO A 234 -7.81 -0.45 -5.65
CA PRO A 234 -8.28 0.36 -6.76
C PRO A 234 -7.29 1.49 -7.13
N SER A 235 -6.81 2.21 -6.12
CA SER A 235 -5.83 3.29 -6.32
C SER A 235 -4.44 2.78 -6.67
N ALA A 236 -4.05 1.60 -6.17
CA ALA A 236 -2.78 0.97 -6.51
C ALA A 236 -2.71 0.62 -8.00
N LEU A 237 -3.80 0.10 -8.58
CA LEU A 237 -3.87 -0.13 -10.02
C LEU A 237 -3.78 1.20 -10.80
N ILE A 238 -4.51 2.23 -10.37
CA ILE A 238 -4.45 3.57 -10.98
C ILE A 238 -3.02 4.13 -10.95
N LEU A 239 -2.33 4.03 -9.81
CA LEU A 239 -0.96 4.50 -9.65
C LEU A 239 0.02 3.74 -10.54
N ARG A 240 -0.08 2.42 -10.61
CA ARG A 240 0.78 1.58 -11.47
C ARG A 240 0.61 1.95 -12.94
N GLU A 241 -0.64 2.09 -13.39
CA GLU A 241 -0.97 2.51 -14.76
C GLU A 241 -0.58 3.97 -15.06
N ALA A 242 -0.45 4.81 -14.02
CA ALA A 242 0.09 6.17 -14.12
C ALA A 242 1.64 6.24 -14.03
N GLY A 243 2.32 5.10 -13.82
CA GLY A 243 3.79 5.04 -13.70
C GLY A 243 4.35 5.33 -12.31
N TYR A 244 3.50 5.40 -11.28
CA TYR A 244 3.89 5.55 -9.88
C TYR A 244 4.21 4.19 -9.24
N ARG A 245 4.84 4.24 -8.06
CA ARG A 245 5.13 3.04 -7.25
C ARG A 245 4.34 3.07 -5.96
N ILE A 246 3.89 1.90 -5.55
CA ILE A 246 3.30 1.63 -4.24
C ILE A 246 3.87 0.31 -3.73
N THR A 247 4.55 0.31 -2.59
CA THR A 247 5.17 -0.88 -2.01
C THR A 247 5.09 -0.85 -0.49
N ASP A 248 5.43 -1.96 0.15
CA ASP A 248 5.70 -1.96 1.57
C ASP A 248 6.95 -1.11 1.90
N VAL A 249 7.20 -0.89 3.18
CA VAL A 249 8.35 -0.09 3.67
C VAL A 249 9.73 -0.69 3.39
N PHE A 250 9.80 -1.89 2.81
CA PHE A 250 11.03 -2.56 2.36
C PHE A 250 11.20 -2.53 0.82
N GLY A 251 10.17 -2.14 0.07
CA GLY A 251 10.19 -2.08 -1.38
C GLY A 251 9.52 -3.27 -2.07
N PHE A 252 8.91 -4.19 -1.31
CA PHE A 252 8.17 -5.30 -1.89
C PHE A 252 6.78 -4.84 -2.33
N ASP A 253 6.40 -5.22 -3.54
CA ASP A 253 5.05 -4.97 -4.06
C ASP A 253 4.05 -5.85 -3.28
N PHE A 254 3.24 -5.21 -2.43
CA PHE A 254 2.23 -5.90 -1.62
C PHE A 254 0.92 -6.12 -2.39
N THR A 255 0.75 -5.49 -3.56
CA THR A 255 -0.47 -5.65 -4.38
C THR A 255 -0.63 -7.07 -4.90
N ALA A 256 0.43 -7.87 -4.87
CA ALA A 256 0.43 -9.26 -5.28
C ALA A 256 -0.14 -10.22 -4.21
N GLY A 257 -0.67 -9.73 -3.08
CA GLY A 257 -1.28 -10.57 -2.05
C GLY A 257 -2.59 -11.23 -2.49
N ILE A 258 -2.95 -12.36 -1.86
CA ILE A 258 -4.24 -13.05 -2.09
C ILE A 258 -5.39 -12.13 -1.65
N LEU A 259 -6.13 -11.62 -2.62
CA LEU A 259 -7.36 -10.89 -2.41
C LEU A 259 -8.41 -11.88 -1.90
N TYR A 260 -8.86 -12.79 -2.76
CA TYR A 260 -9.98 -13.70 -2.50
C TYR A 260 -9.52 -15.15 -2.62
N ASP A 261 -10.09 -16.04 -1.80
CA ASP A 261 -9.88 -17.49 -1.87
C ASP A 261 -11.17 -18.21 -1.40
N GLU A 262 -11.87 -18.85 -2.34
CA GLU A 262 -13.14 -19.52 -2.07
C GLU A 262 -13.02 -20.70 -1.09
N HIS A 263 -11.82 -21.31 -1.00
CA HIS A 263 -11.53 -22.48 -0.20
C HIS A 263 -11.05 -22.15 1.22
N ASN A 264 -10.66 -20.89 1.47
CA ASN A 264 -10.24 -20.44 2.78
C ASN A 264 -11.29 -19.50 3.40
N PRO A 265 -12.23 -20.05 4.20
CA PRO A 265 -13.29 -19.27 4.80
C PRO A 265 -12.78 -18.28 5.86
N ASN A 266 -11.53 -18.41 6.35
CA ASN A 266 -10.97 -17.46 7.32
C ASN A 266 -10.65 -16.09 6.71
N TYR A 267 -10.57 -16.00 5.37
CA TYR A 267 -10.60 -14.69 4.73
C TYR A 267 -11.92 -13.96 5.03
N ARG A 268 -13.04 -14.68 5.26
CA ARG A 268 -14.37 -14.12 5.57
C ARG A 268 -14.49 -13.57 7.00
N GLU A 269 -13.75 -14.10 7.98
CA GLU A 269 -13.86 -13.71 9.39
C GLU A 269 -13.03 -12.46 9.78
N HIS A 270 -12.06 -12.05 8.95
CA HIS A 270 -11.21 -10.87 9.19
C HIS A 270 -11.58 -9.63 8.34
N ASN A 271 -12.85 -9.51 7.93
CA ASN A 271 -13.32 -8.59 6.90
C ASN A 271 -12.69 -8.87 5.52
N GLY A 272 -12.82 -10.13 5.09
CA GLY A 272 -12.94 -10.52 3.69
C GLY A 272 -11.66 -10.70 2.90
N LEU A 273 -10.66 -9.84 3.08
CA LEU A 273 -9.62 -9.67 2.08
C LEU A 273 -8.31 -9.19 2.72
N ASN A 274 -7.44 -10.18 2.96
CA ASN A 274 -6.00 -10.09 3.18
C ASN A 274 -5.50 -9.48 4.51
N ILE A 275 -4.96 -10.35 5.38
CA ILE A 275 -4.26 -9.99 6.64
C ILE A 275 -3.07 -9.04 6.39
N ARG A 276 -2.61 -8.86 5.13
CA ARG A 276 -1.41 -8.08 4.80
C ARG A 276 -1.48 -7.10 3.62
N LEU A 277 -2.61 -6.93 2.95
CA LEU A 277 -2.77 -5.79 2.01
C LEU A 277 -2.89 -4.44 2.74
N GLY A 278 -3.10 -4.46 4.06
CA GLY A 278 -3.18 -3.29 4.93
C GLY A 278 -1.90 -2.91 5.65
N GLU A 279 -0.75 -3.47 5.24
CA GLU A 279 0.53 -3.22 5.89
C GLU A 279 1.07 -1.81 5.66
N ASN A 280 2.13 -1.46 6.39
CA ASN A 280 2.80 -0.19 6.19
C ASN A 280 3.26 -0.05 4.73
N PHE A 281 2.81 1.00 4.04
CA PHE A 281 3.15 1.22 2.64
C PHE A 281 3.54 2.66 2.34
N ILE A 282 4.23 2.82 1.21
CA ILE A 282 4.60 4.12 0.63
C ILE A 282 4.12 4.13 -0.81
N ALA A 283 3.59 5.27 -1.25
CA ALA A 283 3.35 5.55 -2.65
C ALA A 283 3.99 6.88 -3.06
N ALA A 284 4.70 6.88 -4.19
CA ALA A 284 5.33 8.07 -4.79
C ALA A 284 5.76 7.81 -6.24
N SER A 285 6.28 8.85 -6.92
CA SER A 285 6.96 8.68 -8.20
C SER A 285 8.16 7.73 -8.08
N PRO A 286 8.64 7.04 -9.14
CA PRO A 286 9.72 6.06 -9.01
C PRO A 286 10.99 6.60 -8.33
N GLU A 287 11.38 7.84 -8.65
CA GLU A 287 12.57 8.50 -8.09
C GLU A 287 12.39 8.87 -6.61
N GLU A 288 11.25 9.49 -6.26
CA GLU A 288 10.93 9.84 -4.88
C GLU A 288 10.72 8.59 -4.02
N HIS A 289 10.06 7.57 -4.56
CA HIS A 289 9.84 6.30 -3.87
C HIS A 289 11.16 5.62 -3.50
N GLU A 290 12.14 5.67 -4.41
CA GLU A 290 13.48 5.17 -4.15
C GLU A 290 14.18 5.95 -3.02
N LEU A 291 14.12 7.28 -3.05
CA LEU A 291 14.62 8.15 -1.98
C LEU A 291 13.90 7.89 -0.64
N LEU A 292 12.59 7.65 -0.69
CA LEU A 292 11.73 7.43 0.46
C LEU A 292 11.97 6.10 1.15
N ILE A 293 12.39 5.07 0.42
CA ILE A 293 12.74 3.77 1.03
C ILE A 293 14.21 3.76 1.43
N PHE A 294 15.12 4.11 0.52
CA PHE A 294 16.56 3.88 0.68
C PHE A 294 17.37 5.12 1.08
N GLY A 295 16.74 6.29 1.19
CA GLY A 295 17.47 7.55 1.44
C GLY A 295 18.28 8.02 0.22
N SER A 296 19.08 9.08 0.38
CA SER A 296 19.94 9.61 -0.68
C SER A 296 21.39 9.15 -0.51
N ALA A 297 22.07 8.87 -1.63
CA ALA A 297 23.52 8.65 -1.68
C ALA A 297 24.28 9.99 -1.65
N GLY A 298 24.14 10.78 -0.58
CA GLY A 298 24.83 12.06 -0.40
C GLY A 298 26.18 11.94 0.32
N LYS A 299 27.17 12.76 -0.08
CA LYS A 299 28.38 13.02 0.73
C LYS A 299 28.00 13.91 1.91
N GLY A 300 27.58 13.30 3.01
CA GLY A 300 27.18 13.96 4.25
C GLY A 300 26.76 12.90 5.27
N SER A 301 26.79 13.24 6.56
CA SER A 301 26.68 12.34 7.72
C SER A 301 25.35 11.59 7.91
N MET A 302 24.47 11.54 6.90
CA MET A 302 23.14 10.96 7.02
C MET A 302 22.85 9.98 5.88
N ARG A 303 23.47 8.79 5.93
CA ARG A 303 23.06 7.63 5.15
C ARG A 303 21.84 7.01 5.85
N VAL A 304 20.62 7.27 5.37
CA VAL A 304 19.38 6.83 6.05
C VAL A 304 18.95 5.46 5.52
N LEU A 305 18.69 4.54 6.44
CA LEU A 305 18.43 3.10 6.24
C LEU A 305 17.04 2.82 5.64
N PRO A 306 16.72 1.58 5.21
CA PRO A 306 15.35 1.20 4.90
C PRO A 306 14.44 1.61 6.06
N MET A 307 13.29 2.18 5.74
CA MET A 307 12.52 2.98 6.70
C MET A 307 12.14 2.21 7.97
N ASP A 308 11.83 0.92 7.85
CA ASP A 308 11.50 0.06 8.98
C ASP A 308 12.73 -0.37 9.80
N CYS A 309 13.91 -0.50 9.17
CA CYS A 309 15.15 -0.76 9.90
C CYS A 309 15.56 0.42 10.80
N VAL A 310 15.18 1.66 10.44
CA VAL A 310 15.42 2.83 11.28
C VAL A 310 14.61 2.75 12.59
N TRP A 311 13.41 2.17 12.56
CA TRP A 311 12.58 1.99 13.75
C TRP A 311 13.21 1.06 14.79
N ASP A 312 13.67 -0.12 14.37
CA ASP A 312 14.33 -1.09 15.26
C ASP A 312 15.57 -0.50 15.96
N ILE A 313 16.26 0.43 15.30
CA ILE A 313 17.41 1.16 15.86
C ILE A 313 16.98 2.21 16.89
N ILE A 314 15.90 2.94 16.60
CA ILE A 314 15.37 3.96 17.52
C ILE A 314 14.95 3.29 18.84
N LEU A 315 14.31 2.12 18.79
CA LEU A 315 13.90 1.38 20.00
C LEU A 315 15.08 0.77 20.78
N THR A 316 16.07 0.20 20.09
CA THR A 316 17.22 -0.43 20.76
C THR A 316 18.13 0.58 21.48
N LYS A 317 18.12 1.87 21.09
CA LYS A 317 18.95 2.93 21.71
C LYS A 317 18.21 3.87 22.67
N THR A 318 16.87 3.93 22.65
CA THR A 318 16.09 4.87 23.47
C THR A 318 15.80 4.42 24.90
N ARG A 319 16.26 3.23 25.33
CA ARG A 319 16.26 2.93 26.77
C ARG A 319 17.19 3.83 27.59
N HIS A 320 18.15 4.56 26.97
CA HIS A 320 19.15 5.36 27.72
C HIS A 320 19.37 6.82 27.26
N TYR A 321 18.75 7.35 26.18
CA TYR A 321 19.01 8.74 25.74
C TYR A 321 17.80 9.48 25.13
N PRO A 322 17.68 10.82 25.35
CA PRO A 322 16.52 11.62 24.93
C PRO A 322 16.45 11.91 23.41
N PRO A 323 15.25 12.19 22.86
CA PRO A 323 14.95 12.06 21.42
C PRO A 323 15.36 13.24 20.52
N GLN A 324 16.31 14.07 20.95
CA GLN A 324 16.47 15.42 20.38
C GLN A 324 17.42 15.50 19.18
N PHE A 325 18.06 14.40 18.78
CA PHE A 325 18.91 14.36 17.58
C PHE A 325 18.78 12.98 16.92
N ILE A 326 18.00 12.90 15.83
CA ILE A 326 18.06 11.73 14.92
C ILE A 326 19.26 11.95 13.99
N GLY A 327 20.45 11.93 14.58
CA GLY A 327 21.68 11.55 13.92
C GLY A 327 22.02 10.17 14.45
N CYS A 328 22.32 9.21 13.59
CA CYS A 328 22.76 7.88 14.01
C CYS A 328 24.06 7.97 14.83
N TYR A 329 23.97 8.27 16.13
CA TYR A 329 25.12 8.27 17.01
C TYR A 329 25.33 6.87 17.56
N PHE A 330 26.44 6.27 17.16
CA PHE A 330 26.98 5.04 17.71
C PHE A 330 27.43 5.30 19.16
N PRO A 331 27.21 4.36 20.10
CA PRO A 331 27.72 4.52 21.46
C PRO A 331 29.24 4.73 21.42
N CYS A 332 29.71 5.73 22.17
CA CYS A 332 31.10 6.20 22.15
C CYS A 332 32.15 5.19 22.66
N ASP A 333 31.71 4.01 23.12
CA ASP A 333 32.56 3.03 23.81
C ASP A 333 32.76 1.72 23.02
N LEU A 334 32.02 1.53 21.92
CA LEU A 334 32.28 0.47 20.94
C LEU A 334 33.10 1.06 19.79
N PRO A 335 34.17 0.39 19.32
CA PRO A 335 34.82 0.79 18.08
C PRO A 335 33.75 0.91 16.99
N LEU A 336 33.68 2.06 16.33
CA LEU A 336 32.68 2.40 15.30
C LEU A 336 32.46 1.25 14.30
N ARG A 337 33.53 0.53 13.99
CA ARG A 337 33.55 -0.67 13.15
C ARG A 337 32.70 -1.83 13.69
N ASP A 338 32.81 -2.19 14.96
CA ASP A 338 32.05 -3.29 15.55
C ASP A 338 30.56 -2.95 15.63
N ALA A 339 30.26 -1.68 15.88
CA ALA A 339 28.90 -1.20 15.89
C ALA A 339 28.28 -1.18 14.47
N LEU A 340 29.06 -0.86 13.43
CA LEU A 340 28.66 -0.98 12.03
C LEU A 340 28.49 -2.43 11.57
N ASN A 341 29.34 -3.35 12.03
CA ASN A 341 29.25 -4.79 11.70
C ASN A 341 27.97 -5.41 12.26
N ARG A 342 27.74 -5.24 13.58
CA ARG A 342 26.51 -5.74 14.24
C ARG A 342 25.26 -5.12 13.63
N PHE A 343 25.36 -3.88 13.17
CA PHE A 343 24.29 -3.20 12.48
C PHE A 343 23.98 -3.82 11.11
N GLY A 344 25.02 -4.08 10.29
CA GLY A 344 24.85 -4.77 9.01
C GLY A 344 24.27 -6.18 9.16
N GLU A 345 24.68 -6.92 10.20
CA GLU A 345 24.12 -8.22 10.54
C GLU A 345 22.63 -8.12 10.90
N ALA A 346 22.24 -7.19 11.77
CA ALA A 346 20.84 -6.99 12.17
C ALA A 346 19.94 -6.68 10.96
N VAL A 347 20.38 -5.78 10.07
CA VAL A 347 19.65 -5.46 8.83
C VAL A 347 19.48 -6.68 7.94
N ALA A 348 20.53 -7.51 7.81
CA ALA A 348 20.46 -8.72 7.00
C ALA A 348 19.48 -9.77 7.58
N PHE A 349 19.48 -9.96 8.90
CA PHE A 349 18.53 -10.86 9.56
C PHE A 349 17.09 -10.36 9.46
N THR A 350 16.84 -9.07 9.68
CA THR A 350 15.51 -8.47 9.49
C THR A 350 15.04 -8.66 8.05
N LEU A 351 15.91 -8.41 7.05
CA LEU A 351 15.57 -8.62 5.65
C LEU A 351 15.24 -10.09 5.34
N LEU A 352 15.98 -11.06 5.89
CA LEU A 352 15.66 -12.48 5.74
C LEU A 352 14.29 -12.82 6.33
N ALA A 353 14.03 -12.35 7.54
CA ALA A 353 12.75 -12.55 8.21
C ALA A 353 11.61 -11.96 7.37
N VAL A 354 11.78 -10.74 6.86
CA VAL A 354 10.81 -10.07 5.98
C VAL A 354 10.61 -10.85 4.68
N ILE A 355 11.67 -11.33 4.03
CA ILE A 355 11.54 -12.12 2.79
C ILE A 355 10.76 -13.42 3.04
N GLN A 356 11.07 -14.13 4.13
CA GLN A 356 10.35 -15.36 4.50
C GLN A 356 8.88 -15.05 4.78
N ASP A 357 8.64 -14.01 5.56
CA ASP A 357 7.33 -13.52 5.92
C ASP A 357 6.50 -13.09 4.70
N ARG A 358 7.09 -12.37 3.75
CA ARG A 358 6.44 -11.91 2.51
C ARG A 358 6.20 -13.04 1.53
N ARG A 359 7.05 -14.07 1.48
CA ARG A 359 6.78 -15.27 0.67
C ARG A 359 5.54 -16.01 1.15
N VAL A 360 5.34 -16.09 2.47
CA VAL A 360 4.11 -16.67 3.04
C VAL A 360 2.91 -15.80 2.69
N ALA A 361 3.05 -14.48 2.77
CA ALA A 361 1.95 -13.52 2.54
C ALA A 361 1.53 -13.39 1.07
N TYR A 362 2.50 -13.28 0.16
CA TYR A 362 2.27 -12.99 -1.26
C TYR A 362 2.36 -14.24 -2.13
N GLY A 363 2.59 -15.41 -1.53
CA GLY A 363 2.78 -16.71 -2.19
C GLY A 363 4.15 -16.84 -2.89
N SER A 364 4.44 -15.92 -3.81
CA SER A 364 5.71 -15.82 -4.51
C SER A 364 6.18 -14.38 -4.55
N LEU A 365 7.49 -14.21 -4.41
CA LEU A 365 8.18 -12.93 -4.60
C LEU A 365 8.97 -12.99 -5.90
N ASP A 366 8.94 -11.89 -6.66
CA ASP A 366 9.78 -11.72 -7.84
C ASP A 366 11.28 -11.83 -7.45
N PRO A 367 12.01 -12.84 -7.96
CA PRO A 367 13.43 -13.00 -7.68
C PRO A 367 14.26 -11.78 -8.08
N GLU A 368 13.91 -11.09 -9.17
CA GLU A 368 14.64 -9.90 -9.61
C GLU A 368 14.46 -8.74 -8.63
N ASN A 369 13.24 -8.55 -8.12
CA ASN A 369 12.98 -7.56 -7.07
C ASN A 369 13.76 -7.89 -5.79
N ILE A 370 13.79 -9.15 -5.34
CA ILE A 370 14.61 -9.57 -4.19
C ILE A 370 16.08 -9.21 -4.43
N ILE A 371 16.65 -9.60 -5.57
CA ILE A 371 18.05 -9.32 -5.91
C ILE A 371 18.32 -7.82 -5.89
N LYS A 372 17.42 -7.01 -6.48
CA LYS A 372 17.54 -5.56 -6.52
C LYS A 372 17.52 -4.94 -5.12
N ILE A 373 16.58 -5.33 -4.26
CA ILE A 373 16.47 -4.84 -2.88
C ILE A 373 17.71 -5.25 -2.08
N THR A 374 18.11 -6.52 -2.14
CA THR A 374 19.30 -7.02 -1.45
C THR A 374 20.58 -6.30 -1.92
N LYS A 375 20.73 -6.10 -3.24
CA LYS A 375 21.86 -5.36 -3.81
C LYS A 375 21.89 -3.91 -3.32
N LYS A 376 20.76 -3.20 -3.34
CA LYS A 376 20.69 -1.81 -2.85
C LYS A 376 21.04 -1.71 -1.38
N ILE A 377 20.50 -2.62 -0.55
CA ILE A 377 20.83 -2.69 0.87
C ILE A 377 22.34 -2.90 1.05
N ARG A 378 22.95 -3.78 0.25
CA ARG A 378 24.40 -3.99 0.27
C ARG A 378 25.19 -2.76 -0.15
N GLU A 379 24.85 -2.14 -1.27
CA GLU A 379 25.61 -0.99 -1.79
C GLU A 379 25.51 0.24 -0.88
N HIS A 380 24.34 0.48 -0.26
CA HIS A 380 24.12 1.67 0.57
C HIS A 380 24.59 1.48 2.02
N TYR A 381 24.51 0.25 2.54
CA TYR A 381 24.70 -0.02 3.98
C TYR A 381 25.82 -1.00 4.31
N LEU A 382 26.30 -1.78 3.33
CA LEU A 382 27.47 -2.67 3.46
C LEU A 382 28.76 -2.21 2.75
N PRO A 383 28.98 -0.94 2.32
CA PRO A 383 30.33 -0.53 1.93
C PRO A 383 31.15 -0.35 3.21
N MET A 384 31.58 -1.48 3.79
CA MET A 384 32.83 -1.50 4.53
C MET A 384 33.91 -1.17 3.50
N ASP A 385 34.59 -0.05 3.70
CA ASP A 385 35.83 0.24 2.98
C ASP A 385 36.71 -1.02 3.04
N SER A 386 37.10 -1.54 1.87
CA SER A 386 37.98 -2.71 1.76
C SER A 386 39.32 -2.52 2.48
N LYS A 387 39.66 -1.28 2.84
CA LYS A 387 40.82 -0.88 3.66
C LYS A 387 40.69 -1.19 5.16
N PHE A 388 39.47 -1.47 5.65
CA PHE A 388 39.20 -1.77 7.06
C PHE A 388 38.71 -3.21 7.28
N LEU A 389 38.91 -4.13 6.33
CA LEU A 389 38.68 -5.56 6.54
C LEU A 389 39.95 -6.20 7.10
N PRO A 390 39.90 -7.02 8.17
CA PRO A 390 41.06 -7.79 8.58
C PRO A 390 41.15 -9.02 7.66
N GLU A 391 42.34 -9.38 7.19
CA GLU A 391 42.56 -10.60 6.39
C GLU A 391 42.09 -11.89 7.08
N SER A 392 41.75 -11.85 8.37
CA SER A 392 41.55 -13.02 9.23
C SER A 392 40.11 -13.31 9.70
N LYS A 393 39.08 -12.54 9.33
CA LYS A 393 37.68 -12.93 9.60
C LYS A 393 36.73 -12.51 8.47
N PRO A 394 36.30 -13.44 7.60
CA PRO A 394 35.35 -13.14 6.54
C PRO A 394 33.99 -12.86 7.16
N VAL A 395 33.43 -11.69 6.85
CA VAL A 395 32.06 -11.33 7.20
C VAL A 395 31.12 -12.34 6.54
N HIS A 396 30.30 -13.03 7.35
CA HIS A 396 29.38 -14.12 6.94
C HIS A 396 28.30 -13.72 5.91
N LEU A 397 28.31 -12.48 5.43
CA LEU A 397 27.44 -11.96 4.36
C LEU A 397 27.79 -12.47 2.96
N TRP A 398 28.91 -13.17 2.77
CA TRP A 398 29.22 -13.89 1.51
C TRP A 398 28.20 -15.00 1.18
N ALA A 399 27.42 -15.46 2.16
CA ALA A 399 26.40 -16.50 1.99
C ALA A 399 25.16 -16.06 1.17
N PHE A 400 25.00 -14.77 0.88
CA PHE A 400 23.86 -14.27 0.09
C PHE A 400 24.05 -14.36 -1.42
N ASP A 401 25.29 -14.30 -1.92
CA ASP A 401 25.56 -14.13 -3.36
C ASP A 401 25.62 -15.47 -4.12
N LYS A 402 26.26 -16.51 -3.55
CA LYS A 402 26.43 -17.80 -4.23
C LYS A 402 25.33 -18.82 -3.95
N THR A 403 24.76 -18.83 -2.75
CA THR A 403 23.95 -19.95 -2.27
C THR A 403 22.52 -19.95 -2.80
N ILE A 404 21.98 -18.80 -3.23
CA ILE A 404 20.60 -18.68 -3.72
C ILE A 404 20.51 -18.84 -5.25
N VAL A 405 21.49 -18.33 -6.00
CA VAL A 405 21.44 -18.32 -7.48
C VAL A 405 22.08 -19.59 -8.07
N GLU A 406 23.24 -20.05 -7.60
CA GLU A 406 23.92 -21.23 -8.18
C GLU A 406 23.27 -22.58 -7.78
N ARG A 407 22.60 -22.67 -6.62
CA ARG A 407 21.93 -23.92 -6.17
C ARG A 407 20.57 -24.17 -6.84
N LYS A 408 19.89 -23.11 -7.31
CA LYS A 408 18.60 -23.22 -8.02
C LYS A 408 18.73 -23.95 -9.37
N GLU A 409 19.88 -23.83 -10.03
CA GLU A 409 20.16 -24.53 -11.28
C GLU A 409 20.50 -26.03 -11.09
N ARG A 410 20.94 -26.45 -9.89
CA ARG A 410 21.41 -27.83 -9.65
C ARG A 410 20.42 -28.75 -8.94
N HIS A 411 19.60 -28.26 -8.00
CA HIS A 411 18.74 -29.13 -7.17
C HIS A 411 17.35 -28.52 -6.86
N PRO A 412 16.39 -28.60 -7.80
CA PRO A 412 15.07 -27.97 -7.65
C PRO A 412 14.11 -28.65 -6.65
N ARG A 413 14.43 -29.82 -6.10
CA ARG A 413 13.52 -30.61 -5.22
C ARG A 413 13.82 -30.52 -3.72
N GLU A 414 14.89 -29.84 -3.30
CA GLU A 414 15.32 -29.79 -1.89
C GLU A 414 14.83 -28.55 -1.11
N PHE A 415 13.96 -27.71 -1.70
CA PHE A 415 13.47 -26.47 -1.07
C PHE A 415 12.46 -26.67 0.09
N GLY A 416 12.29 -27.90 0.59
CA GLY A 416 11.36 -28.24 1.68
C GLY A 416 11.84 -27.84 3.08
N GLU A 417 13.14 -27.75 3.34
CA GLU A 417 13.67 -27.37 4.66
C GLU A 417 14.96 -26.56 4.48
N LEU A 418 14.86 -25.24 4.66
CA LEU A 418 16.01 -24.35 4.63
C LEU A 418 16.70 -24.39 6.01
N GLN A 419 17.35 -25.52 6.35
CA GLN A 419 18.32 -25.56 7.44
C GLN A 419 19.58 -24.80 7.00
N ILE A 420 19.69 -23.56 7.44
CA ILE A 420 20.95 -22.82 7.39
C ILE A 420 21.83 -23.41 8.49
N GLU A 421 22.71 -24.35 8.14
CA GLU A 421 23.76 -24.85 9.03
C GLU A 421 24.67 -23.69 9.44
N TYR A 422 24.41 -23.12 10.61
CA TYR A 422 25.35 -22.23 11.27
C TYR A 422 26.37 -23.07 12.03
N GLY A 423 27.62 -23.03 11.58
CA GLY A 423 28.78 -23.54 12.31
C GLY A 423 29.13 -22.68 13.53
N VAL A 424 28.18 -22.51 14.47
CA VAL A 424 28.44 -22.00 15.83
C VAL A 424 27.55 -22.79 16.78
N LYS A 425 28.15 -23.74 17.53
CA LYS A 425 27.54 -24.30 18.74
C LYS A 425 27.46 -23.20 19.79
N LEU A 426 26.26 -22.98 20.36
CA LEU A 426 26.11 -22.40 21.69
C LEU A 426 26.48 -23.44 22.76
#